data_AF-A0A259E4V1-F1
#
_entry.id   AF-A0A259E4V1-F1
#
_cell.length_a   1.000
_cell.length_b   1.000
_cell.length_c   1.000
_cell.angle_alpha   90.00
_cell.angle_beta   90.00
_cell.angle_gamma   90.00
#
_symmetry.space_group_name_H-M   'P 1'
#
loop_
_entity.id
_entity.type
_entity.pdbx_description
1 polymer ?
#
loop_
_entity_poly.entity_id
_entity_poly.type
_entity_poly.pdbx_seq_one_letter_code
_entity_poly.pdbx_strand_id
1 'polypeptide(L)'
;MKPPASAIEALLNGTHADPFSVLGIHEGPDGAFTRAVLPGAEEATAWSLSGKKLGKLTRVDGRGLFEGKLDGPRQPVRYACKAGAHEWLVTDAFSFGPVLGPLDDFLIAQ
;
A
#
# COMPACT_ATOMS: atom_id res chain seq x y z
N MET A 1 2.53 -12.32 -3.30
CA MET A 1 2.39 -13.34 -2.23
C MET A 1 1.17 -12.98 -1.39
N LYS A 2 0.27 -13.92 -1.07
CA LYS A 2 -0.87 -13.65 -0.18
C LYS A 2 -0.42 -13.89 1.27
N PRO A 3 -0.39 -12.87 2.14
CA PRO A 3 0.03 -13.03 3.53
C PRO A 3 -0.97 -13.91 4.29
N PRO A 4 -0.55 -14.56 5.39
CA PRO A 4 -1.46 -15.30 6.25
C PRO A 4 -2.49 -14.36 6.89
N ALA A 5 -3.67 -14.90 7.22
CA ALA A 5 -4.74 -14.10 7.84
C ALA A 5 -4.30 -13.43 9.14
N SER A 6 -3.46 -14.09 9.94
CA SER A 6 -2.88 -13.52 11.16
C SER A 6 -2.04 -12.27 10.92
N ALA A 7 -1.33 -12.19 9.79
CA ALA A 7 -0.56 -11.00 9.43
C ALA A 7 -1.48 -9.84 9.05
N ILE A 8 -2.58 -10.11 8.34
CA ILE A 8 -3.59 -9.08 8.03
C ILE A 8 -4.26 -8.57 9.30
N GLU A 9 -4.61 -9.46 10.23
CA GLU A 9 -5.18 -9.03 11.52
C GLU A 9 -4.19 -8.22 12.36
N ALA A 10 -2.93 -8.66 12.46
CA ALA A 10 -1.91 -7.88 13.16
C ALA A 10 -1.72 -6.50 12.51
N LEU A 11 -1.75 -6.43 11.18
CA LEU A 11 -1.63 -5.17 10.43
C LEU A 11 -2.78 -4.23 10.74
N LEU A 12 -4.03 -4.71 10.67
CA LEU A 12 -5.22 -3.89 10.90
C LEU A 12 -5.38 -3.49 12.37
N ASN A 13 -4.79 -4.24 13.30
CA ASN A 13 -4.70 -3.89 14.72
C ASN A 13 -3.45 -3.07 15.09
N GLY A 14 -2.60 -2.71 14.12
CA GLY A 14 -1.39 -1.91 14.38
C GLY A 14 -0.29 -2.63 15.18
N THR A 15 -0.29 -3.97 15.18
CA THR A 15 0.65 -4.82 15.92
C THR A 15 1.62 -5.58 14.99
N HIS A 16 1.52 -5.39 13.68
CA HIS A 16 2.44 -6.02 12.73
C HIS A 16 3.83 -5.36 12.80
N ALA A 17 4.86 -6.15 13.05
CA ALA A 17 6.22 -5.66 13.25
C ALA A 17 6.86 -5.09 11.97
N ASP A 18 6.46 -5.58 10.80
CA ASP A 18 6.98 -5.11 9.51
C ASP A 18 5.85 -4.84 8.50
N PRO A 19 5.20 -3.66 8.54
CA PRO A 19 4.14 -3.32 7.59
C PRO A 19 4.63 -3.23 6.14
N PHE A 20 5.91 -2.94 5.87
CA PHE A 20 6.46 -2.86 4.52
C PHE A 20 6.51 -4.21 3.82
N SER A 21 6.62 -5.32 4.56
CA SER A 21 6.50 -6.66 3.99
C SER A 21 5.10 -6.97 3.45
N VAL A 22 4.07 -6.24 3.89
CA VAL A 22 2.66 -6.53 3.58
C VAL A 22 2.02 -5.43 2.73
N LEU A 23 2.32 -4.16 3.00
CA LEU A 23 1.77 -2.96 2.36
C LEU A 23 2.67 -2.42 1.26
N GLY A 24 2.11 -1.54 0.44
CA GLY A 24 2.78 -0.94 -0.70
C GLY A 24 2.76 -1.84 -1.93
N ILE A 25 3.72 -1.62 -2.81
CA ILE A 25 3.77 -2.25 -4.13
C ILE A 25 4.81 -3.37 -4.14
N HIS A 26 4.33 -4.56 -4.49
CA HIS A 26 5.10 -5.78 -4.56
C HIS A 26 5.17 -6.25 -6.00
N GLU A 27 6.36 -6.58 -6.48
CA GLU A 27 6.53 -7.16 -7.82
C GLU A 27 6.21 -8.66 -7.80
N GLY A 28 5.62 -9.14 -8.89
CA GLY A 28 5.31 -10.55 -9.07
C GLY A 28 5.37 -10.98 -10.54
N PRO A 29 5.26 -12.29 -10.83
CA PRO A 29 5.35 -12.84 -12.18
C PRO A 29 4.32 -12.25 -13.15
N ASP A 30 3.15 -11.85 -12.63
CA ASP A 30 2.05 -11.27 -13.41
C ASP A 30 2.05 -9.73 -13.40
N GLY A 31 3.14 -9.09 -12.97
CA GLY A 31 3.24 -7.64 -12.82
C GLY A 31 3.13 -7.17 -11.36
N ALA A 32 3.06 -5.84 -11.18
CA ALA A 32 3.02 -5.22 -9.87
C ALA A 32 1.65 -5.45 -9.19
N PHE A 33 1.68 -5.68 -7.89
CA PHE A 33 0.51 -5.85 -7.04
C PHE A 33 0.62 -4.90 -5.86
N THR A 34 -0.44 -4.15 -5.57
CA THR A 34 -0.46 -3.24 -4.41
C THR A 34 -1.42 -3.72 -3.34
N ARG A 35 -1.04 -3.45 -2.08
CA ARG A 35 -1.92 -3.52 -0.92
C ARG A 35 -1.83 -2.22 -0.14
N ALA A 36 -2.98 -1.62 0.15
CA ALA A 36 -3.07 -0.36 0.88
C ALA A 36 -4.19 -0.39 1.93
N VAL A 37 -3.94 0.21 3.09
CA VAL A 37 -4.99 0.53 4.07
C VAL A 37 -5.42 1.98 3.83
N LEU A 38 -6.67 2.16 3.40
CA LEU A 38 -7.28 3.44 3.05
C LEU A 38 -8.58 3.59 3.87
N PRO A 39 -8.47 4.00 5.15
CA PRO A 39 -9.62 4.12 6.04
C PRO A 39 -10.67 5.07 5.46
N GLY A 40 -11.94 4.69 5.58
CA GLY A 40 -13.07 5.49 5.09
C GLY A 40 -13.31 5.44 3.59
N ALA A 41 -12.40 4.88 2.77
CA ALA A 41 -12.64 4.71 1.34
C ALA A 41 -13.62 3.56 1.05
N GLU A 42 -14.50 3.78 0.09
CA GLU A 42 -15.38 2.76 -0.51
C GLU A 42 -14.81 2.28 -1.85
N GLU A 43 -14.22 3.19 -2.62
CA GLU A 43 -13.51 2.89 -3.85
C GLU A 43 -12.11 3.49 -3.83
N ALA A 44 -11.16 2.79 -4.47
CA ALA A 44 -9.81 3.27 -4.65
C ALA A 44 -9.28 2.93 -6.06
N THR A 45 -8.60 3.90 -6.67
CA THR A 45 -7.89 3.72 -7.95
C THR A 45 -6.45 4.19 -7.79
N ALA A 46 -5.50 3.39 -8.23
CA ALA A 46 -4.09 3.74 -8.23
C ALA A 46 -3.71 4.54 -9.47
N TRP A 47 -2.88 5.56 -9.26
CA TRP A 47 -2.32 6.46 -10.27
C TRP A 47 -0.82 6.61 -10.03
N SER A 48 -0.05 6.69 -11.11
CA SER A 48 1.35 7.12 -11.03
C SER A 48 1.44 8.60 -10.64
N LEU A 49 2.60 9.03 -10.14
CA LEU A 49 2.83 10.44 -9.84
C LEU A 49 2.76 11.38 -11.06
N SER A 50 2.92 10.84 -12.27
CA SER A 50 2.77 11.58 -13.54
C SER A 50 1.33 11.64 -14.05
N GLY A 51 0.35 11.05 -13.33
CA GLY A 51 -1.06 11.11 -13.69
C GLY A 51 -1.54 10.02 -14.64
N LYS A 52 -0.75 8.97 -14.90
CA LYS A 52 -1.23 7.77 -15.59
C LYS A 52 -2.00 6.87 -14.61
N LYS A 53 -3.22 6.46 -14.97
CA LYS A 53 -4.01 5.46 -14.24
C LYS A 53 -3.33 4.09 -14.32
N LEU A 54 -3.20 3.42 -13.18
CA LEU A 54 -2.50 2.13 -13.04
C LEU A 54 -3.43 0.96 -12.74
N GLY A 55 -4.60 1.20 -12.15
CA GLY A 55 -5.55 0.12 -11.87
C GLY A 55 -6.59 0.50 -10.82
N LYS A 56 -7.76 -0.15 -10.88
CA LYS A 56 -8.77 -0.07 -9.81
C LYS A 56 -8.45 -1.11 -8.74
N LEU A 57 -8.57 -0.74 -7.47
CA LEU A 57 -8.35 -1.65 -6.35
C LEU A 57 -9.68 -2.22 -5.86
N THR A 58 -9.64 -3.46 -5.39
CA THR A 58 -10.76 -4.14 -4.75
C THR A 58 -10.64 -3.96 -3.24
N ARG A 59 -11.73 -3.52 -2.60
CA ARG A 59 -11.84 -3.52 -1.14
C ARG A 59 -11.98 -4.96 -0.66
N VAL A 60 -10.98 -5.47 0.04
CA VAL A 60 -10.93 -6.85 0.53
C VAL A 60 -11.30 -6.96 2.01
N ASP A 61 -11.28 -5.85 2.76
CA ASP A 61 -11.72 -5.79 4.15
C ASP A 61 -12.52 -4.50 4.43
N GLY A 62 -13.56 -4.60 5.26
CA GLY A 62 -14.41 -3.48 5.68
C GLY A 62 -13.65 -2.39 6.45
N ARG A 63 -12.50 -2.70 7.05
CA ARG A 63 -11.62 -1.74 7.74
C ARG A 63 -10.80 -0.87 6.78
N GLY A 64 -11.03 -1.00 5.47
CA GLY A 64 -10.40 -0.17 4.44
C GLY A 64 -9.15 -0.82 3.85
N LEU A 65 -9.04 -2.15 3.85
CA LEU A 65 -7.96 -2.84 3.15
C LEU A 65 -8.31 -2.98 1.67
N PHE A 66 -7.41 -2.55 0.80
CA PHE A 66 -7.54 -2.61 -0.65
C PHE A 66 -6.38 -3.39 -1.26
N GLU A 67 -6.68 -4.15 -2.32
CA GLU A 67 -5.72 -4.92 -3.08
C GLU A 67 -5.99 -4.79 -4.59
N GLY A 68 -4.94 -4.86 -5.42
CA GLY A 68 -5.12 -4.87 -6.87
C GLY A 68 -3.82 -5.01 -7.64
N LYS A 69 -3.92 -5.54 -8.87
CA LYS A 69 -2.84 -5.51 -9.85
C LYS A 69 -2.69 -4.09 -10.41
N LEU A 70 -1.45 -3.70 -10.71
CA LEU A 70 -1.10 -2.41 -11.29
C LEU A 70 -0.45 -2.61 -12.65
N ASP A 71 -0.81 -1.74 -13.59
CA ASP A 71 -0.21 -1.69 -14.91
C ASP A 71 1.19 -1.04 -14.85
N GLY A 72 2.22 -1.79 -15.23
CA GLY A 72 3.60 -1.32 -15.30
C GLY A 72 4.48 -1.76 -14.12
N PRO A 73 5.74 -1.29 -14.10
CA PRO A 73 6.71 -1.67 -13.07
C PRO A 73 6.42 -1.00 -11.73
N ARG A 74 7.10 -1.45 -10.66
CA ARG A 74 7.06 -0.80 -9.35
C ARG A 74 7.51 0.66 -9.47
N GLN A 75 6.67 1.57 -8.97
CA GLN A 75 6.92 3.01 -8.93
C GLN A 75 6.05 3.65 -7.85
N PRO A 76 6.38 4.85 -7.35
CA PRO A 76 5.51 5.53 -6.39
C PRO A 76 4.12 5.82 -6.96
N VAL A 77 3.09 5.64 -6.12
CA VAL A 77 1.68 5.81 -6.51
C VAL A 77 0.92 6.76 -5.60
N ARG A 78 -0.18 7.27 -6.15
CA ARG A 78 -1.27 7.95 -5.45
C ARG A 78 -2.56 7.18 -5.60
N TYR A 79 -3.34 7.09 -4.54
CA TYR A 79 -4.67 6.52 -4.55
C TYR A 79 -5.70 7.63 -4.63
N ALA A 80 -6.53 7.58 -5.66
CA ALA A 80 -7.77 8.34 -5.73
C ALA A 80 -8.86 7.54 -5.01
N CYS A 81 -9.29 8.07 -3.86
CA CYS A 81 -10.24 7.44 -2.96
C CYS A 81 -11.60 8.14 -3.06
N LYS A 82 -12.68 7.37 -2.90
CA LYS A 82 -14.05 7.88 -2.88
C LYS A 82 -14.86 7.24 -1.77
N ALA A 83 -15.73 8.03 -1.15
CA ALA A 83 -16.78 7.59 -0.22
C ALA A 83 -18.03 8.45 -0.43
N GLY A 84 -19.08 7.89 -1.04
CA GLY A 84 -20.26 8.65 -1.47
C GLY A 84 -19.91 9.85 -2.36
N ALA A 85 -20.17 11.06 -1.87
CA ALA A 85 -19.86 12.33 -2.57
C ALA A 85 -18.46 12.89 -2.26
N HIS A 86 -17.71 12.26 -1.35
CA HIS A 86 -16.38 12.71 -0.95
C HIS A 86 -15.30 12.01 -1.78
N GLU A 87 -14.34 12.80 -2.27
CA GLU A 87 -13.21 12.31 -3.05
C GLU A 87 -11.91 12.96 -2.53
N TRP A 88 -10.84 12.18 -2.43
CA TRP A 88 -9.53 12.66 -2.02
C TRP A 88 -8.39 11.87 -2.66
N LEU A 89 -7.21 12.49 -2.69
CA LEU A 89 -5.98 11.85 -3.13
C LEU A 89 -5.07 11.60 -1.92
N VAL A 90 -4.47 10.42 -1.85
CA VAL A 90 -3.44 10.11 -0.86
C VAL A 90 -2.24 9.48 -1.55
N THR A 91 -1.03 9.94 -1.20
CA THR A 91 0.21 9.33 -1.69
C THR A 91 0.52 8.12 -0.83
N ASP A 92 0.90 7.01 -1.46
CA ASP A 92 1.22 5.78 -0.75
C ASP A 92 2.51 5.95 0.08
N ALA A 93 2.39 5.86 1.41
CA ALA A 93 3.54 5.95 2.30
C ALA A 93 4.50 4.77 2.11
N PHE A 94 3.99 3.60 1.68
CA PHE A 94 4.76 2.37 1.49
C PHE A 94 5.39 2.25 0.09
N SER A 95 5.22 3.28 -0.75
CA SER A 95 5.97 3.42 -2.00
C SER A 95 7.43 3.82 -1.78
N PHE A 96 7.75 4.41 -0.63
CA PHE A 96 9.09 4.85 -0.26
C PHE A 96 9.67 3.87 0.76
N GLY A 97 10.89 3.39 0.53
CA GLY A 97 11.55 2.49 1.49
C GLY A 97 11.82 3.15 2.85
N PRO A 98 12.23 2.35 3.85
CA PRO A 98 12.65 2.88 5.14
C PRO A 98 13.70 3.99 4.97
N VAL A 99 13.50 5.08 5.71
CA VAL A 99 14.32 6.30 5.61
C VAL A 99 15.65 6.16 6.37
N LEU A 100 15.68 5.29 7.39
CA LEU A 100 16.89 4.97 8.14
C LEU A 100 17.69 3.91 7.39
N GLY A 101 18.96 4.22 7.13
CA GLY A 101 19.89 3.33 6.44
C GLY A 101 20.72 2.48 7.41
N PRO A 102 21.50 1.53 6.88
CA PRO A 102 22.34 0.65 7.70
C PRO A 102 23.34 1.39 8.60
N LEU A 103 23.76 2.60 8.22
CA LEU A 103 24.64 3.43 9.02
C LEU A 103 23.91 4.00 10.26
N ASP A 104 22.66 4.42 10.10
CA ASP A 104 21.84 4.93 11.20
C ASP A 104 21.55 3.81 12.21
N ASP A 105 21.23 2.61 11.72
CA ASP A 105 21.03 1.41 12.54
C ASP A 105 22.29 1.09 13.36
N PHE A 106 23.48 1.17 12.74
CA PHE A 106 24.76 0.94 13.42
C PHE A 106 25.04 2.00 14.50
N LEU A 107 24.80 3.27 14.22
CA LEU A 107 25.06 4.35 15.16
C LEU A 107 24.08 4.39 16.32
N ILE A 108 22.82 3.98 16.11
CA ILE A 108 21.82 3.85 17.18
C ILE A 108 22.12 2.67 18.13
N ALA A 109 22.81 1.64 17.64
CA ALA A 109 23.15 0.46 18.44
C ALA A 109 24.38 0.63 19.35
N GLN A 110 25.03 1.80 19.33
CA GLN A 110 26.15 2.17 20.22
C GLN A 110 25.69 3.05 21.39
#